data_AF-A0A359KP61-F1
#
_entry.id   AF-A0A359KP61-F1
#
_cell.length_a   1.000
_cell.length_b   1.000
_cell.length_c   1.000
_cell.angle_alpha   90.00
_cell.angle_beta   90.00
_cell.angle_gamma   90.00
#
_symmetry.space_group_name_H-M   'P 1'
#
loop_
_entity.id
_entity.type
_entity.pdbx_description
1 polymer ?
#
loop_
_entity_poly.entity_id
_entity_poly.type
_entity_poly.pdbx_seq_one_letter_code
_entity_poly.pdbx_strand_id
1 'polypeptide(L)' 'DGLAGLIIPGGESTVIGKLMVKYGLDDAIRSFAGRGGAIWGT' A
#
# COMPACT_ATOMS: atom_id res chain seq x y z
N ASP A 1 0.42 18.47 6.99
CA ASP A 1 0.19 17.16 7.63
C ASP A 1 -0.59 16.22 6.74
N GLY A 2 -0.05 15.03 6.53
CA GLY A 2 -0.57 14.01 5.63
C GLY A 2 0.51 12.99 5.26
N LEU A 3 0.12 11.87 4.64
CA LEU A 3 1.07 10.87 4.15
C LEU A 3 1.77 11.41 2.90
N ALA A 4 3.09 11.58 2.96
CA ALA A 4 3.89 12.07 1.83
C ALA A 4 4.11 11.01 0.73
N GLY A 5 4.13 9.74 1.12
CA GLY A 5 4.35 8.61 0.23
C GLY A 5 4.21 7.29 0.98
N LEU A 6 4.04 6.21 0.22
CA LEU A 6 3.91 4.85 0.75
C LEU A 6 5.03 3.98 0.19
N ILE A 7 5.73 3.26 1.07
CA ILE A 7 6.68 2.23 0.68
C ILE A 7 6.06 0.86 0.95
N ILE A 8 6.02 0.01 -0.08
CA ILE A 8 5.65 -1.40 0.03
C ILE A 8 6.97 -2.20 -0.01
N PRO A 9 7.47 -2.67 1.15
CA PRO A 9 8.72 -3.39 1.18
C PRO A 9 8.59 -4.75 0.47
N GLY A 10 9.70 -5.24 -0.07
CA GLY A 10 9.81 -6.61 -0.52
C GLY A 10 9.67 -7.63 0.62
N GLY A 11 9.42 -8.87 0.26
CA GLY A 11 9.19 -9.97 1.20
C GLY A 11 8.38 -11.07 0.54
N GLU A 12 7.75 -11.93 1.36
CA GLU A 12 6.85 -12.95 0.83
C GLU A 12 5.53 -12.31 0.43
N SER A 13 5.30 -12.21 -0.87
CA SER A 13 4.19 -11.47 -1.47
C SER A 13 2.82 -12.03 -1.08
N THR A 14 2.72 -13.34 -0.80
CA THR A 14 1.47 -13.96 -0.36
C THR A 14 1.06 -13.49 1.04
N VAL A 15 2.01 -13.39 1.98
CA VAL A 15 1.77 -12.87 3.33
C VAL A 15 1.39 -11.40 3.25
N ILE A 16 2.14 -10.60 2.48
CA ILE A 16 1.87 -9.18 2.33
C ILE A 16 0.46 -8.96 1.75
N GLY A 17 0.09 -9.70 0.70
CA GLY A 17 -1.26 -9.64 0.12
C GLY A 17 -2.36 -10.07 1.10
N LYS A 18 -2.14 -11.13 1.88
CA LYS A 18 -3.08 -11.57 2.93
C LYS A 18 -3.28 -10.51 4.01
N LEU A 19 -2.22 -9.82 4.42
CA LEU A 19 -2.31 -8.74 5.41
C LEU A 19 -3.02 -7.51 4.83
N MET A 20 -2.76 -7.17 3.56
CA MET A 20 -3.45 -6.07 2.89
C MET A 20 -4.97 -6.30 2.87
N VAL A 21 -5.42 -7.50 2.48
CA VAL A 21 -6.84 -7.85 2.49
C VAL A 21 -7.40 -7.88 3.91
N LYS A 22 -6.70 -8.52 4.85
CA LYS A 22 -7.15 -8.65 6.25
C LYS A 22 -7.42 -7.30 6.92
N TYR A 23 -6.64 -6.28 6.58
CA TYR A 23 -6.75 -4.95 7.17
C TYR A 23 -7.41 -3.92 6.24
N GLY A 24 -7.93 -4.32 5.08
CA GLY A 24 -8.55 -3.40 4.11
C GLY A 24 -7.60 -2.33 3.57
N LEU A 25 -6.30 -2.64 3.50
CA LEU A 25 -5.29 -1.71 3.01
C LEU A 25 -5.30 -1.60 1.50
N ASP A 26 -5.79 -2.61 0.79
CA ASP A 26 -5.91 -2.63 -0.65
C ASP A 26 -6.72 -1.44 -1.19
N ASP A 27 -7.89 -1.18 -0.62
CA ASP A 27 -8.73 -0.04 -1.00
C ASP A 27 -8.08 1.30 -0.63
N ALA A 28 -7.47 1.38 0.55
CA ALA A 28 -6.80 2.58 1.01
C ALA A 28 -5.59 2.96 0.13
N ILE A 29 -4.79 1.96 -0.28
CA ILE A 29 -3.63 2.12 -1.15
C ILE A 29 -4.07 2.57 -2.55
N ARG A 30 -5.11 1.93 -3.11
CA ARG A 30 -5.69 2.34 -4.40
C ARG A 30 -6.23 3.76 -4.37
N SER A 31 -6.95 4.13 -3.31
CA SER A 31 -7.47 5.48 -3.12
C SER A 31 -6.36 6.52 -2.99
N PHE A 32 -5.30 6.20 -2.24
CA PHE A 32 -4.13 7.06 -2.11
C PHE A 32 -3.41 7.28 -3.46
N ALA A 33 -3.19 6.20 -4.22
CA ALA A 33 -2.63 6.28 -5.57
C ALA A 33 -3.50 7.13 -6.51
N GLY A 34 -4.82 6.92 -6.48
CA GLY A 34 -5.79 7.64 -7.32
C GLY A 34 -5.85 9.14 -7.03
N ARG A 35 -5.46 9.58 -5.83
CA ARG A 35 -5.31 11.01 -5.47
C ARG A 35 -3.92 11.57 -5.81
N GLY A 36 -3.07 10.83 -6.52
CA GLY A 36 -1.71 11.24 -6.88
C GLY A 36 -0.65 10.96 -5.81
N GLY A 37 -0.95 10.12 -4.82
CA GLY A 37 0.01 9.72 -3.79
C GLY A 37 1.18 8.92 -4.36
N ALA A 38 2.40 9.26 -3.95
CA ALA A 38 3.60 8.55 -4.38
C ALA A 38 3.69 7.17 -3.71
N ILE A 39 3.82 6.11 -4.51
CA ILE A 39 4.00 4.75 -4.03
C ILE A 39 5.29 4.18 -4.61
N TRP A 40 6.10 3.56 -3.76
CA TRP A 40 7.31 2.86 -4.16
C TRP A 40 7.30 1.44 -3.61
N GLY A 41 7.72 0.48 -4.42
CA GLY A 41 7.89 -0.91 -4.01
C GLY A 41 9.08 -1.54 -4.73
N THR A 42 9.56 -2.66 -4.20
CA THR A 42 10.64 -3.47 -4.78
C THR A 42 10.10 -4.70 -5.48
#